data_AF-A0A5B0W9X6-F1
#
_entry.id   AF-A0A5B0W9X6-F1
#
_cell.length_a   1.000
_cell.length_b   1.000
_cell.length_c   1.000
_cell.angle_alpha   90.00
_cell.angle_beta   90.00
_cell.angle_gamma   90.00
#
_symmetry.space_group_name_H-M   'P 1'
#
loop_
_entity.id
_entity.type
_entity.pdbx_description
1 polymer ?
#
loop_
_entity_poly.entity_id
_entity_poly.type
_entity_poly.pdbx_seq_one_letter_code
_entity_poly.pdbx_strand_id
1 'polypeptide(L)'
;MATIKTEIVKARVEPKLKEDAENVLSELGISLSDAIRIFLNQISLGQEFPIELKIPNRTTLKAINAPVTDEVFTSADELSADN
;
A
#
# COMPACT_ATOMS: atom_id res chain seq x y z
N MET A 1 7.19 28.26 -21.59
CA MET A 1 7.60 27.19 -20.64
C MET A 1 6.46 27.02 -19.65
N ALA A 2 5.87 25.82 -19.57
CA ALA A 2 4.82 25.55 -18.58
C ALA A 2 5.42 25.65 -17.17
N THR A 3 4.80 26.43 -16.29
CA THR A 3 5.22 26.56 -14.90
C THR A 3 4.91 25.27 -14.15
N ILE A 4 5.94 24.59 -13.64
CA ILE A 4 5.76 23.47 -12.70
C ILE A 4 5.13 24.04 -11.43
N LYS A 5 3.86 23.72 -11.20
CA LYS A 5 3.15 24.17 -10.00
C LYS A 5 3.54 23.26 -8.84
N THR A 6 4.16 23.83 -7.82
CA THR A 6 4.53 23.09 -6.60
C THR A 6 3.49 23.35 -5.50
N GLU A 7 3.19 22.32 -4.71
CA GLU A 7 2.27 22.42 -3.57
C GLU A 7 2.92 21.85 -2.31
N ILE A 8 2.60 22.40 -1.14
CA ILE A 8 3.23 22.03 0.14
C ILE A 8 2.37 21.01 0.87
N VAL A 9 2.95 19.86 1.19
CA VAL A 9 2.33 18.84 2.05
C VAL A 9 2.70 19.13 3.51
N LYS A 10 1.68 19.24 4.38
CA LYS A 10 1.86 19.44 5.83
C LYS A 10 1.08 18.38 6.60
N ALA A 11 1.76 17.68 7.50
CA ALA A 11 1.16 16.69 8.39
C ALA A 11 1.71 16.85 9.81
N ARG A 12 0.87 16.58 10.82
CA ARG A 12 1.32 16.51 12.22
C ARG A 12 1.87 15.12 12.48
N VAL A 13 3.05 15.05 13.09
CA VAL A 13 3.71 13.82 13.50
C VAL A 13 4.33 14.02 14.87
N GLU A 14 4.50 12.93 15.62
CA GLU A 14 5.23 12.97 16.87
C GLU A 14 6.72 13.31 16.61
N PRO A 15 7.36 14.17 17.44
CA PRO A 15 8.75 14.56 17.22
C PRO A 15 9.71 13.36 17.16
N LYS A 16 9.52 12.38 18.06
CA LYS A 16 10.34 11.18 18.11
C LYS A 16 10.20 10.32 16.85
N LEU A 17 8.97 10.13 16.37
CA LEU A 17 8.69 9.42 15.12
C LEU A 17 9.40 10.08 13.93
N LYS A 18 9.41 11.42 13.89
CA LYS A 18 10.11 12.16 12.83
C LYS A 18 11.61 11.93 12.88
N GLU A 19 12.21 12.04 14.06
CA GLU A 19 13.66 11.83 14.26
C GLU A 19 14.08 10.40 13.89
N ASP A 20 13.35 9.40 14.37
CA ASP A 20 13.60 8.00 14.07
C ASP A 20 13.53 7.73 12.55
N ALA A 21 12.52 8.29 11.87
CA ALA A 21 12.39 8.17 10.42
C ALA A 21 13.52 8.89 9.67
N GLU A 22 13.91 10.10 10.09
CA GLU A 22 15.01 10.86 9.47
C GLU A 22 16.35 10.12 9.59
N ASN A 23 16.61 9.46 10.71
CA ASN A 23 17.83 8.66 10.91
C ASN A 23 17.90 7.49 9.91
N VAL A 24 16.82 6.70 9.81
CA VAL A 24 16.75 5.57 8.88
C VAL A 24 16.88 6.03 7.42
N LEU A 25 16.19 7.11 7.05
CA LEU A 25 16.25 7.64 5.68
C LEU A 25 17.63 8.21 5.35
N SER A 26 18.32 8.81 6.32
CA SER A 26 19.68 9.32 6.15
C SER A 26 20.70 8.20 5.90
N GLU A 27 20.55 7.05 6.56
CA GLU A 27 21.36 5.85 6.27
C GLU A 27 21.12 5.33 4.85
N LEU A 28 19.91 5.51 4.32
CA LEU A 28 19.55 5.20 2.93
C LEU A 28 19.94 6.31 1.93
N GLY A 29 20.48 7.44 2.39
CA GLY A 29 20.90 8.55 1.55
C GLY A 29 19.76 9.37 0.94
N ILE A 30 18.57 9.32 1.54
CA ILE A 30 17.38 10.04 1.06
C ILE A 30 16.83 10.98 2.14
N SER A 31 16.30 12.13 1.73
CA SER A 31 15.67 13.06 2.66
C SER A 31 14.24 12.64 2.99
N LEU A 32 13.70 13.11 4.12
CA LEU A 32 12.29 12.93 4.47
C LEU A 32 11.36 13.47 3.38
N SER A 33 11.71 14.60 2.76
CA SER A 33 10.95 15.19 1.66
C SER A 33 10.92 14.27 0.43
N ASP A 34 12.04 13.62 0.11
CA ASP A 34 12.11 12.70 -1.02
C ASP A 34 11.34 11.42 -0.75
N ALA A 35 11.41 10.89 0.48
CA ALA A 35 10.57 9.77 0.89
C ALA A 35 9.07 10.07 0.74
N ILE A 36 8.62 11.26 1.16
CA ILE A 36 7.22 11.69 0.99
C ILE A 36 6.85 11.80 -0.51
N ARG A 37 7.75 12.34 -1.35
CA ARG A 37 7.51 12.42 -2.82
C ARG A 37 7.39 11.03 -3.44
N ILE A 38 8.30 10.12 -3.09
CA ILE A 38 8.27 8.73 -3.57
C ILE A 38 6.97 8.05 -3.16
N PHE A 39 6.56 8.21 -1.90
CA PHE A 39 5.31 7.66 -1.38
C PHE A 39 4.08 8.17 -2.16
N LEU A 40 3.97 9.47 -2.39
CA LEU A 40 2.86 10.06 -3.15
C LEU A 40 2.88 9.59 -4.62
N ASN A 41 4.06 9.43 -5.21
CA ASN A 41 4.20 8.91 -6.57
C ASN A 41 3.74 7.45 -6.67
N GLN A 42 4.10 6.62 -5.69
CA GLN A 42 3.65 5.22 -5.63
C GLN A 42 2.12 5.12 -5.54
N ILE A 43 1.47 5.95 -4.71
CA ILE A 43 0.00 6.02 -4.66
C ILE A 43 -0.58 6.39 -6.03
N SER A 44 -0.02 7.43 -6.67
CA SER A 44 -0.53 7.91 -7.96
C SER A 44 -0.36 6.89 -9.09
N LEU A 45 0.73 6.12 -9.08
CA LEU A 45 1.04 5.12 -10.11
C LEU A 45 0.27 3.81 -9.89
N GLY A 46 0.25 3.31 -8.65
CA GLY A 46 -0.38 2.04 -8.31
C GLY A 46 -1.88 2.12 -8.09
N GLN A 47 -2.45 3.32 -7.89
CA GLN A 47 -3.85 3.51 -7.46
C GLN A 47 -4.19 2.73 -6.18
N GLU A 48 -3.16 2.42 -5.39
CA GLU A 48 -3.25 1.65 -4.15
C GLU A 48 -2.35 2.28 -3.09
N PHE A 49 -2.61 1.95 -1.83
CA PHE A 49 -1.77 2.42 -0.74
C PHE A 49 -0.50 1.54 -0.70
N PRO A 50 0.72 2.11 -0.86
CA PRO A 50 1.95 1.37 -1.14
C PRO A 50 2.56 0.65 0.08
N ILE A 51 1.84 0.61 1.18
CA ILE A 51 2.15 -0.19 2.36
C ILE A 51 0.95 -1.08 2.56
N GLU A 52 1.15 -2.39 2.71
CA GLU A 52 0.05 -3.31 2.95
C GLU A 52 -0.69 -2.90 4.23
N LEU A 53 -1.86 -2.25 4.10
CA LEU A 53 -2.75 -1.94 5.21
C LEU A 53 -3.44 -3.24 5.66
N LYS A 54 -2.67 -4.21 6.16
CA LYS A 54 -3.18 -5.53 6.53
C LYS A 54 -3.72 -5.51 7.96
N ILE A 55 -4.98 -5.10 8.07
CA ILE A 55 -5.92 -5.77 8.98
C ILE A 55 -6.97 -6.41 8.07
N PRO A 56 -6.96 -7.75 7.88
CA PRO A 56 -7.96 -8.41 7.05
C PRO A 56 -9.37 -8.08 7.56
N ASN A 57 -10.25 -7.62 6.67
CA ASN A 57 -11.61 -7.29 7.04
C ASN A 57 -12.39 -8.56 7.47
N ARG A 58 -13.52 -8.40 8.15
CA ARG A 58 -14.32 -9.53 8.66
C ARG A 58 -14.70 -10.55 7.57
N THR A 59 -14.94 -10.10 6.35
CA THR A 59 -15.27 -10.97 5.21
C THR A 59 -14.06 -11.80 4.78
N THR A 60 -12.88 -11.16 4.69
CA THR A 60 -11.61 -11.81 4.33
C THR A 60 -11.21 -12.83 5.39
N LEU A 61 -11.36 -12.50 6.68
CA LEU A 61 -11.12 -13.43 7.78
C LEU A 61 -12.09 -14.62 7.74
N LYS A 62 -13.37 -14.38 7.45
CA LYS A 62 -14.34 -15.47 7.32
C LYS A 62 -14.00 -16.39 6.15
N ALA A 63 -13.58 -15.84 5.01
CA ALA A 63 -13.17 -16.62 3.84
C ALA A 63 -11.92 -17.46 4.13
N ILE A 64 -10.90 -16.88 4.78
CA ILE A 64 -9.67 -17.61 5.15
C ILE A 64 -9.96 -18.73 6.17
N ASN A 65 -10.90 -18.52 7.10
CA ASN A 65 -11.26 -19.52 8.11
C ASN A 65 -12.40 -20.46 7.67
N ALA A 66 -12.90 -20.31 6.44
CA ALA A 66 -13.92 -21.21 5.92
C ALA A 66 -13.32 -22.59 5.68
N PRO A 67 -14.10 -23.67 5.88
CA PRO A 67 -13.63 -25.01 5.53
C PRO A 67 -13.32 -25.08 4.03
N VAL A 68 -12.27 -25.82 3.68
CA VAL A 68 -11.93 -26.09 2.28
C VAL A 68 -13.10 -26.86 1.67
N THR A 69 -13.58 -26.41 0.51
CA THR A 69 -14.59 -27.13 -0.27
C THR A 69 -13.91 -28.29 -1.01
N ASP A 70 -14.58 -29.43 -1.07
CA ASP A 70 -14.07 -30.60 -1.81
C ASP A 70 -14.27 -30.48 -3.34
N GLU A 71 -14.71 -29.32 -3.82
CA GLU A 71 -14.94 -29.05 -5.24
C GLU A 71 -13.61 -28.89 -5.97
N VAL A 72 -13.38 -29.79 -6.93
CA VAL A 72 -12.18 -29.81 -7.76
C VAL A 72 -12.60 -29.56 -9.20
N PHE A 73 -12.07 -28.50 -9.79
CA PHE A 73 -12.28 -28.17 -11.19
C PHE A 73 -11.10 -28.68 -12.01
N THR A 74 -11.39 -29.38 -13.11
CA THR A 74 -10.37 -29.97 -13.97
C THR A 74 -9.90 -29.03 -15.08
N SER A 75 -10.62 -27.92 -15.28
CA SER A 75 -10.24 -26.87 -16.24
C SER A 75 -10.72 -25.48 -15.81
N ALA A 76 -10.09 -24.43 -16.36
CA ALA A 76 -10.45 -23.03 -16.08
C ALA A 76 -11.84 -22.66 -16.63
N ASP A 77 -12.25 -23.28 -17.75
CA ASP A 77 -13.60 -23.08 -18.33
C ASP A 77 -14.69 -23.66 -17.42
N GLU A 78 -14.44 -24.81 -16.80
CA GLU A 78 -15.35 -25.44 -15.84
C GLU A 78 -15.53 -24.59 -14.58
N LEU A 79 -14.44 -24.04 -14.03
CA LEU A 79 -14.47 -23.14 -12.87
C LEU A 79 -15.28 -21.85 -13.14
N SER A 80 -15.17 -21.30 -14.34
CA SER A 80 -15.82 -20.03 -14.69
C SER A 80 -17.31 -20.18 -14.98
N ALA A 81 -17.78 -21.40 -15.27
CA ALA A 81 -19.17 -21.71 -15.60
C ALA A 81 -20.08 -21.88 -14.37
N ASP A 82 -19.51 -21.90 -13.15
CA ASP A 82 -20.21 -22.09 -11.87
C ASP A 82 -20.64 -20.77 -11.18
N ASN A 83 -20.54 -19.61 -11.88
CA ASN A 83 -21.02 -18.30 -11.42
C ASN A 83 -22.19 -17.79 -12.27
#